data_AF-A0A967LVJ9-F1
#
_entry.id   AF-A0A967LVJ9-F1
#
_cell.length_a   1.000
_cell.length_b   1.000
_cell.length_c   1.000
_cell.angle_alpha   90.00
_cell.angle_beta   90.00
_cell.angle_gamma   90.00
#
_symmetry.space_group_name_H-M   'P 1'
#
loop_
_entity.id
_entity.type
_entity.pdbx_description
1 polymer ?
#
loop_
_entity_poly.entity_id
_entity_poly.type
_entity_poly.pdbx_seq_one_letter_code
_entity_poly.pdbx_strand_id
1 'polypeptide(L)'
;MAVIDGRYVSEARPVQLGIFETGLIELIGINEQVDENDYGAHVTADLKGSGEILAACFMSTEDGTGAVQEPAGKLMIFNAAVSVAAGDTSITVAERSELIGMIDVSASDWQSDANGASQSILVQPIPYDTNDLYLVWFHEDATSFNDGAGDDEQLEVNLLYRLDHREAA
;
A
#
# COMPACT_ATOMS: atom_id res chain seq x y z
N MET A 1 -34.47 28.46 -13.34
CA MET A 1 -33.88 27.13 -13.58
C MET A 1 -34.87 26.34 -14.41
N ALA A 2 -34.56 26.02 -15.66
CA ALA A 2 -35.46 25.30 -16.54
C ALA A 2 -34.74 24.09 -17.12
N VAL A 3 -35.34 22.93 -16.93
CA VAL A 3 -34.95 21.69 -17.61
C VAL A 3 -35.65 21.70 -18.96
N ILE A 4 -34.89 21.62 -20.06
CA ILE A 4 -35.42 21.36 -21.39
C ILE A 4 -34.71 20.10 -21.91
N ASP A 5 -35.49 19.09 -22.29
CA ASP A 5 -35.10 17.88 -23.02
C ASP A 5 -34.07 16.92 -22.38
N GLY A 6 -33.86 16.95 -21.07
CA GLY A 6 -33.22 15.84 -20.35
C GLY A 6 -31.79 15.49 -20.80
N ARG A 7 -31.09 16.42 -21.47
CA ARG A 7 -29.69 16.26 -21.87
C ARG A 7 -28.83 17.27 -21.11
N TYR A 8 -27.88 16.75 -20.33
CA TYR A 8 -26.78 17.54 -19.78
C TYR A 8 -26.00 18.16 -20.95
N VAL A 9 -26.00 19.49 -21.04
CA VAL A 9 -25.20 20.25 -22.01
C VAL A 9 -23.99 20.80 -21.27
N SER A 10 -22.80 20.45 -21.79
CA SER A 10 -21.48 21.05 -21.52
C SER A 10 -20.79 20.89 -20.15
N GLU A 11 -20.71 19.67 -19.62
CA GLU A 11 -19.58 19.33 -18.76
C GLU A 11 -18.83 18.17 -19.42
N ALA A 12 -17.57 18.41 -19.78
CA ALA A 12 -16.69 17.37 -20.25
C ALA A 12 -16.68 16.29 -19.15
N ARG A 13 -17.29 15.13 -19.44
CA ARG A 13 -17.20 14.00 -18.52
C ARG A 13 -15.71 13.77 -18.25
N PRO A 14 -15.26 13.65 -16.99
CA PRO A 14 -13.89 13.25 -16.74
C PRO A 14 -13.66 11.98 -17.55
N VAL A 15 -12.69 12.03 -18.47
CA VAL A 15 -12.29 10.85 -19.21
C VAL A 15 -11.87 9.88 -18.13
N GLN A 16 -12.56 8.75 -17.99
CA GLN A 16 -12.14 7.71 -17.07
C GLN A 16 -10.72 7.34 -17.50
N LEU A 17 -9.76 7.75 -16.67
CA LEU A 17 -8.37 7.46 -16.92
C LEU A 17 -8.19 5.95 -16.70
N GLY A 18 -7.25 5.34 -17.41
CA GLY A 18 -7.03 3.90 -17.36
C GLY A 18 -6.67 3.39 -15.96
N ILE A 19 -6.31 2.12 -15.87
CA ILE A 19 -5.67 1.58 -14.67
C ILE A 19 -4.19 1.96 -14.74
N PHE A 20 -3.67 2.53 -13.66
CA PHE A 20 -2.27 2.89 -13.47
C PHE A 20 -1.65 2.01 -12.38
N GLU A 21 -0.33 2.04 -12.30
CA GLU A 21 0.44 1.37 -11.26
C GLU A 21 1.42 2.35 -10.62
N THR A 22 1.78 2.10 -9.35
CA THR A 22 2.77 2.92 -8.62
C THR A 22 4.21 2.57 -8.99
N GLY A 23 4.43 1.37 -9.54
CA GLY A 23 5.73 0.71 -9.45
C GLY A 23 5.94 0.15 -8.04
N LEU A 24 7.13 -0.40 -7.80
CA LEU A 24 7.48 -0.99 -6.51
C LEU A 24 7.77 0.09 -5.47
N ILE A 25 7.13 -0.04 -4.32
CA ILE A 25 7.35 0.78 -3.14
C ILE A 25 7.82 -0.16 -2.04
N GLU A 26 9.03 0.09 -1.52
CA GLU A 26 9.58 -0.60 -0.35
C GLU A 26 8.75 -0.28 0.89
N LEU A 27 8.23 -1.30 1.57
CA LEU A 27 7.49 -1.20 2.82
C LEU A 27 8.37 -1.56 4.03
N ILE A 28 9.26 -2.54 3.85
CA ILE A 28 10.29 -2.93 4.81
C ILE A 28 11.57 -3.15 4.00
N GLY A 29 12.62 -2.41 4.34
CA GLY A 29 13.93 -2.56 3.71
C GLY A 29 14.77 -3.69 4.33
N ILE A 30 15.80 -4.13 3.60
CA ILE A 30 16.71 -5.22 4.00
C ILE A 30 17.42 -5.03 5.36
N ASN A 31 17.50 -3.80 5.87
CA ASN A 31 18.14 -3.50 7.17
C ASN A 31 17.12 -3.11 8.25
N GLU A 32 15.84 -3.38 8.03
CA GLU A 32 14.75 -2.97 8.92
C GLU A 32 14.12 -4.19 9.60
N GLN A 33 14.38 -4.34 10.91
CA GLN A 33 13.70 -5.33 11.74
C GLN A 33 12.30 -4.81 12.13
N VAL A 34 11.28 -5.62 11.83
CA VAL A 34 9.89 -5.42 12.25
C VAL A 34 9.42 -6.69 12.95
N ASP A 35 9.09 -6.60 14.24
CA ASP A 35 8.68 -7.74 15.06
C ASP A 35 7.15 -7.95 15.06
N GLU A 36 6.68 -8.99 15.74
CA GLU A 36 5.25 -9.30 15.86
C GLU A 36 4.47 -8.12 16.49
N ASN A 37 3.43 -7.66 15.79
CA ASN A 37 2.61 -6.50 16.17
C ASN A 37 3.33 -5.14 16.11
N ASP A 38 4.43 -5.06 15.37
CA ASP A 38 5.09 -3.79 15.08
C ASP A 38 4.62 -3.21 13.73
N TYR A 39 4.75 -1.89 13.63
CA TYR A 39 4.62 -1.16 12.37
C TYR A 39 5.98 -1.05 11.68
N GLY A 40 5.96 -1.13 10.35
CA GLY A 40 7.07 -0.65 9.50
C GLY A 40 7.10 0.88 9.46
N ALA A 41 8.19 1.44 8.93
CA ALA A 41 8.27 2.88 8.69
C ALA A 41 7.24 3.28 7.62
N HIS A 42 6.66 4.47 7.75
CA HIS A 42 5.78 4.97 6.70
C HIS A 42 6.55 5.30 5.43
N VAL A 43 5.92 5.07 4.29
CA VAL A 43 6.41 5.46 2.96
C VAL A 43 5.33 6.20 2.20
N THR A 44 5.73 6.97 1.18
CA THR A 44 4.80 7.81 0.42
C THR A 44 4.59 7.27 -1.00
N ALA A 45 3.35 7.20 -1.43
CA ALA A 45 2.95 6.89 -2.80
C ALA A 45 2.28 8.11 -3.45
N ASP A 46 2.87 8.63 -4.52
CA ASP A 46 2.32 9.77 -5.27
C ASP A 46 1.49 9.28 -6.47
N LEU A 47 0.16 9.39 -6.35
CA LEU A 47 -0.82 8.91 -7.32
C LEU A 47 -1.25 9.98 -8.35
N LYS A 48 -0.73 11.21 -8.28
CA LYS A 48 -0.98 12.28 -9.26
C LYS A 48 -2.46 12.73 -9.40
N GLY A 49 -3.26 12.56 -8.37
CA GLY A 49 -4.63 13.06 -8.33
C GLY A 49 -5.49 12.35 -7.29
N SER A 50 -6.80 12.36 -7.49
CA SER A 50 -7.78 11.63 -6.66
C SER A 50 -8.35 10.43 -7.41
N GLY A 51 -8.79 9.41 -6.69
CA GLY A 51 -9.34 8.21 -7.31
C GLY A 51 -9.54 7.05 -6.34
N GLU A 52 -9.30 5.83 -6.84
CA GLU A 52 -9.52 4.61 -6.06
C GLU A 52 -8.40 3.58 -6.29
N ILE A 53 -7.95 2.93 -5.22
CA ILE A 53 -7.06 1.77 -5.27
C ILE A 53 -7.93 0.53 -5.54
N LEU A 54 -7.50 -0.31 -6.49
CA LEU A 54 -8.24 -1.47 -6.98
C LEU A 54 -7.55 -2.80 -6.68
N ALA A 55 -6.22 -2.79 -6.55
CA ALA A 55 -5.45 -3.96 -6.20
C ALA A 55 -4.09 -3.59 -5.59
N ALA A 56 -3.49 -4.54 -4.90
CA ALA A 56 -2.11 -4.50 -4.44
C ALA A 56 -1.39 -5.79 -4.84
N CYS A 57 -0.19 -5.66 -5.38
CA CYS A 57 0.72 -6.77 -5.64
C CYS A 57 1.90 -6.65 -4.68
N PHE A 58 1.97 -7.56 -3.71
CA PHE A 58 3.06 -7.66 -2.76
C PHE A 58 4.15 -8.57 -3.29
N MET A 59 5.39 -8.22 -2.99
CA MET A 59 6.56 -9.02 -3.29
C MET A 59 7.48 -9.06 -2.07
N SER A 60 7.97 -10.26 -1.78
CA SER A 60 8.96 -10.50 -0.73
C SER A 60 10.16 -11.15 -1.39
N THR A 61 11.35 -10.60 -1.16
CA THR A 61 12.60 -11.12 -1.70
C THR A 61 13.69 -11.06 -0.66
N GLU A 62 14.81 -11.70 -0.95
CA GLU A 62 15.93 -11.88 -0.05
C GLU A 62 17.22 -11.68 -0.86
N ASP A 63 18.16 -10.84 -0.39
CA ASP A 63 19.43 -10.51 -1.08
C ASP A 63 20.69 -11.03 -0.34
N GLY A 64 20.51 -11.82 0.71
CA GLY A 64 21.55 -12.31 1.61
C GLY A 64 21.67 -13.83 1.66
N THR A 65 21.56 -14.40 2.87
CA THR A 65 21.59 -15.86 3.10
C THR A 65 20.36 -16.40 3.84
N GLY A 66 19.36 -15.55 4.03
CA GLY A 66 18.12 -15.84 4.73
C GLY A 66 17.17 -16.68 3.88
N ALA A 67 15.89 -16.62 4.21
CA ALA A 67 14.85 -17.34 3.49
C ALA A 67 13.80 -16.36 3.00
N VAL A 68 13.38 -16.52 1.74
CA VAL A 68 12.22 -15.80 1.20
C VAL A 68 11.03 -15.98 2.15
N GLN A 69 10.58 -14.87 2.75
CA GLN A 69 9.47 -14.87 3.69
C GLN A 69 8.12 -14.68 2.98
N GLU A 70 7.06 -15.23 3.56
CA GLU A 70 5.68 -15.12 3.10
C GLU A 70 4.85 -14.40 4.17
N PRO A 71 5.04 -13.09 4.36
CA PRO A 71 4.58 -12.45 5.59
C PRO A 71 3.05 -12.34 5.68
N ALA A 72 2.52 -12.43 6.90
CA ALA A 72 1.16 -12.03 7.23
C ALA A 72 1.14 -10.65 7.88
N GLY A 73 0.14 -9.85 7.51
CA GLY A 73 0.00 -8.51 8.06
C GLY A 73 -1.02 -7.66 7.33
N LYS A 74 -0.87 -6.34 7.46
CA LYS A 74 -1.79 -5.37 6.87
C LYS A 74 -1.02 -4.22 6.25
N LEU A 75 -1.39 -3.87 5.01
CA LEU A 75 -1.05 -2.56 4.47
C LEU A 75 -2.10 -1.55 4.91
N MET A 76 -1.70 -0.60 5.74
CA MET A 76 -2.53 0.53 6.18
C MET A 76 -2.28 1.73 5.28
N ILE A 77 -3.38 2.37 4.85
CA ILE A 77 -3.33 3.46 3.85
C ILE A 77 -3.95 4.70 4.47
N PHE A 78 -3.15 5.75 4.60
CA PHE A 78 -3.54 7.02 5.19
C PHE A 78 -3.61 8.11 4.14
N ASN A 79 -4.59 8.98 4.28
CA ASN A 79 -4.88 10.09 3.36
C ASN A 79 -4.21 11.41 3.79
N ALA A 80 -3.39 11.36 4.83
CA ALA A 80 -2.59 12.47 5.34
C ALA A 80 -1.30 11.96 5.96
N ALA A 81 -0.35 12.88 6.17
CA ALA A 81 0.96 12.54 6.70
C ALA A 81 0.89 11.89 8.07
N VAL A 82 1.68 10.82 8.24
CA VAL A 82 1.84 10.09 9.51
C VAL A 82 3.31 10.11 9.93
N SER A 83 3.58 9.77 11.20
CA SER A 83 4.93 9.78 11.77
C SER A 83 5.42 8.39 12.20
N VAL A 84 4.75 7.33 11.72
CA VAL A 84 5.06 5.94 12.07
C VAL A 84 6.49 5.58 11.65
N ALA A 85 7.25 5.07 12.59
CA ALA A 85 8.59 4.55 12.41
C ALA A 85 8.61 3.02 12.56
N ALA A 86 9.62 2.38 11.97
CA ALA A 86 9.83 0.95 12.13
C ALA A 86 9.99 0.57 13.62
N GLY A 87 9.27 -0.46 14.07
CA GLY A 87 9.27 -0.92 15.45
C GLY A 87 8.30 -0.15 16.38
N ASP A 88 7.54 0.81 15.86
CA ASP A 88 6.43 1.37 16.64
C ASP A 88 5.40 0.27 16.93
N THR A 89 4.87 0.24 18.15
CA THR A 89 3.83 -0.74 18.58
C THR A 89 2.43 -0.13 18.60
N SER A 90 2.30 1.15 18.27
CA SER A 90 1.03 1.87 18.25
C SER A 90 1.08 3.09 17.36
N ILE A 91 0.00 3.32 16.60
CA ILE A 91 -0.29 4.62 15.98
C ILE A 91 -1.15 5.48 16.91
N THR A 92 -1.03 6.80 16.78
CA THR A 92 -1.84 7.75 17.54
C THR A 92 -3.31 7.74 17.11
N VAL A 93 -4.18 8.32 17.94
CA VAL A 93 -5.60 8.52 17.59
C VAL A 93 -5.76 9.45 16.38
N ALA A 94 -4.86 10.44 16.25
CA ALA A 94 -4.88 11.38 15.14
C ALA A 94 -4.49 10.69 13.82
N GLU A 95 -3.43 9.88 13.79
CA GLU A 95 -3.08 9.10 12.60
C GLU A 95 -4.18 8.10 12.25
N ARG A 96 -4.77 7.45 13.26
CA ARG A 96 -5.88 6.50 13.03
C ARG A 96 -7.11 7.16 12.41
N SER A 97 -7.36 8.45 12.60
CA SER A 97 -8.47 9.15 11.93
C SER A 97 -8.21 9.44 10.45
N GLU A 98 -6.95 9.38 10.00
CA GLU A 98 -6.56 9.59 8.60
C GLU A 98 -6.54 8.29 7.78
N LEU A 99 -6.79 7.14 8.42
CA LEU A 99 -6.84 5.82 7.78
C LEU A 99 -8.06 5.72 6.85
N ILE A 100 -7.82 5.50 5.56
CA ILE A 100 -8.88 5.36 4.55
C ILE A 100 -9.11 3.91 4.11
N GLY A 101 -8.14 3.02 4.36
CA GLY A 101 -8.28 1.62 4.01
C GLY A 101 -7.18 0.76 4.60
N MET A 102 -7.46 -0.54 4.62
CA MET A 102 -6.50 -1.58 4.97
C MET A 102 -6.61 -2.72 3.98
N ILE A 103 -5.48 -3.33 3.64
CA ILE A 103 -5.40 -4.53 2.81
C ILE A 103 -4.79 -5.62 3.68
N ASP A 104 -5.59 -6.64 4.00
CA ASP A 104 -5.15 -7.81 4.76
C ASP A 104 -4.34 -8.74 3.85
N VAL A 105 -3.19 -9.20 4.35
CA VAL A 105 -2.26 -10.09 3.65
C VAL A 105 -2.10 -11.36 4.49
N SER A 106 -2.33 -12.51 3.87
CA SER A 106 -2.27 -13.82 4.54
C SER A 106 -1.02 -14.56 4.09
N ALA A 107 -0.24 -15.10 5.04
CA ALA A 107 0.90 -15.97 4.77
C ALA A 107 0.54 -17.19 3.89
N SER A 108 -0.72 -17.65 3.88
CA SER A 108 -1.15 -18.82 3.10
C SER A 108 -1.31 -18.58 1.60
N ASP A 109 -1.35 -17.33 1.17
CA ASP A 109 -1.80 -16.95 -0.17
C ASP A 109 -0.65 -16.55 -1.10
N TRP A 110 0.57 -16.58 -0.57
CA TRP A 110 1.78 -16.32 -1.32
C TRP A 110 2.08 -17.46 -2.31
N GLN A 111 2.61 -17.07 -3.47
CA GLN A 111 3.27 -17.98 -4.39
C GLN A 111 4.77 -17.73 -4.31
N SER A 112 5.52 -18.68 -3.77
CA SER A 112 6.97 -18.58 -3.56
C SER A 112 7.80 -19.57 -4.38
N ASP A 113 9.02 -19.15 -4.70
CA ASP A 113 10.12 -20.00 -5.13
C ASP A 113 11.46 -19.48 -4.57
N ALA A 114 12.58 -20.04 -5.04
CA ALA A 114 13.91 -19.70 -4.55
C ALA A 114 14.34 -18.24 -4.80
N ASN A 115 13.62 -17.48 -5.65
CA ASN A 115 13.97 -16.10 -5.99
C ASN A 115 13.05 -15.06 -5.34
N GLY A 116 11.99 -15.48 -4.66
CA GLY A 116 11.03 -14.57 -4.05
C GLY A 116 9.64 -15.16 -3.90
N ALA A 117 8.79 -14.41 -3.21
CA ALA A 117 7.38 -14.69 -3.05
C ALA A 117 6.57 -13.52 -3.58
N SER A 118 5.40 -13.80 -4.14
CA SER A 118 4.47 -12.77 -4.60
C SER A 118 3.04 -13.10 -4.24
N GLN A 119 2.25 -12.07 -3.95
CA GLN A 119 0.81 -12.18 -3.74
C GLN A 119 0.11 -11.01 -4.42
N SER A 120 -0.97 -11.29 -5.16
CA SER A 120 -1.83 -10.27 -5.75
C SER A 120 -3.22 -10.28 -5.12
N ILE A 121 -3.66 -9.13 -4.63
CA ILE A 121 -4.92 -8.96 -3.90
C ILE A 121 -5.78 -7.95 -4.64
N LEU A 122 -6.95 -8.38 -5.11
CA LEU A 122 -8.00 -7.47 -5.57
C LEU A 122 -8.76 -6.96 -4.36
N VAL A 123 -8.92 -5.64 -4.25
CA VAL A 123 -9.54 -5.03 -3.08
C VAL A 123 -10.92 -4.47 -3.40
N GLN A 124 -11.75 -4.32 -2.37
CA GLN A 124 -12.85 -3.38 -2.46
C GLN A 124 -12.26 -1.98 -2.71
N PRO A 125 -12.75 -1.21 -3.69
CA PRO A 125 -12.14 0.09 -4.02
C PRO A 125 -11.95 0.98 -2.79
N ILE A 126 -10.71 1.43 -2.59
CA ILE A 126 -10.33 2.33 -1.50
C ILE A 126 -10.23 3.74 -2.07
N PRO A 127 -11.18 4.64 -1.79
CA PRO A 127 -11.17 5.99 -2.33
C PRO A 127 -10.12 6.88 -1.64
N TYR A 128 -9.51 7.76 -2.41
CA TYR A 128 -8.58 8.79 -1.94
C TYR A 128 -8.81 10.12 -2.68
N ASP A 129 -8.53 11.23 -2.00
CA ASP A 129 -8.74 12.59 -2.54
C ASP A 129 -7.47 13.46 -2.58
N THR A 130 -6.32 12.86 -2.29
CA THR A 130 -5.00 13.50 -2.27
C THR A 130 -4.03 12.85 -3.25
N ASN A 131 -2.98 13.58 -3.65
CA ASN A 131 -1.91 13.04 -4.47
C ASN A 131 -1.05 12.03 -3.68
N ASP A 132 -0.71 12.37 -2.44
CA ASP A 132 0.24 11.62 -1.63
C ASP A 132 -0.49 10.77 -0.60
N LEU A 133 -0.38 9.46 -0.77
CA LEU A 133 -0.81 8.49 0.23
C LEU A 133 0.37 8.07 1.09
N TYR A 134 0.08 7.80 2.35
CA TYR A 134 1.06 7.30 3.31
C TYR A 134 0.74 5.85 3.60
N LEU A 135 1.69 4.98 3.31
CA LEU A 135 1.57 3.53 3.42
C LEU A 135 2.36 3.08 4.63
N VAL A 136 1.76 2.20 5.45
CA VAL A 136 2.42 1.61 6.63
C VAL A 136 2.10 0.12 6.64
N TRP A 137 3.14 -0.70 6.78
CA TRP A 137 2.96 -2.12 7.06
C TRP A 137 2.73 -2.35 8.56
N PHE A 138 1.77 -3.20 8.90
CA PHE A 138 1.60 -3.75 10.25
C PHE A 138 1.85 -5.25 10.19
N HIS A 139 2.86 -5.72 10.93
CA HIS A 139 3.34 -7.10 10.88
C HIS A 139 2.62 -7.98 11.88
N GLU A 140 2.06 -9.10 11.42
CA GLU A 140 1.26 -10.01 12.27
C GLU A 140 1.90 -11.39 12.46
N ASP A 141 3.01 -11.70 11.77
CA ASP A 141 3.70 -12.96 12.02
C ASP A 141 4.34 -13.01 13.40
N ALA A 142 4.30 -14.19 14.00
CA ALA A 142 4.96 -14.46 15.29
C ALA A 142 6.50 -14.38 15.22
N THR A 143 7.06 -14.23 14.03
CA THR A 143 8.50 -14.08 13.77
C THR A 143 8.76 -12.74 13.12
N SER A 144 9.90 -12.13 13.47
CA SER A 144 10.36 -10.88 12.86
C SER A 144 10.58 -11.05 11.35
N PHE A 145 10.26 -10.00 10.58
CA PHE A 145 10.46 -10.01 9.13
C PHE A 145 11.94 -9.93 8.73
N ASN A 146 12.77 -9.29 9.53
CA ASN A 146 14.23 -9.35 9.45
C ASN A 146 14.76 -9.62 10.85
N ASP A 147 15.95 -10.22 10.94
CA ASP A 147 16.67 -10.34 12.19
C ASP A 147 17.90 -9.43 12.23
N GLY A 148 18.32 -9.01 13.43
CA GLY A 148 19.55 -8.23 13.59
C GLY A 148 20.85 -9.00 13.30
N ALA A 149 20.77 -10.24 12.79
CA ALA A 149 21.90 -11.14 12.56
C ALA A 149 22.29 -11.28 11.07
N GLY A 150 21.61 -10.60 10.16
CA GLY A 150 21.99 -10.49 8.74
C GLY A 150 21.06 -11.18 7.76
N ASP A 151 19.79 -11.37 8.16
CA ASP A 151 18.73 -11.63 7.21
C ASP A 151 18.43 -10.32 6.44
N ASP A 152 18.50 -10.38 5.11
CA ASP A 152 18.38 -9.25 4.18
C ASP A 152 17.05 -9.37 3.40
N GLU A 153 15.95 -9.59 4.11
CA GLU A 153 14.62 -9.67 3.51
C GLU A 153 13.99 -8.29 3.28
N GLN A 154 13.30 -8.14 2.16
CA GLN A 154 12.58 -6.92 1.82
C GLN A 154 11.14 -7.22 1.42
N LEU A 155 10.24 -6.31 1.80
CA LEU A 155 8.84 -6.34 1.44
C LEU A 155 8.50 -5.11 0.60
N GLU A 156 7.92 -5.33 -0.57
CA GLU A 156 7.52 -4.28 -1.51
C GLU A 156 6.06 -4.43 -1.91
N VAL A 157 5.45 -3.32 -2.35
CA VAL A 157 4.10 -3.30 -2.93
C VAL A 157 4.02 -2.49 -4.21
N ASN A 158 3.24 -2.97 -5.17
CA ASN A 158 2.76 -2.20 -6.32
C ASN A 158 1.24 -2.06 -6.25
N LEU A 159 0.73 -0.82 -6.23
CA LEU A 159 -0.69 -0.54 -6.18
C LEU A 159 -1.23 -0.30 -7.58
N LEU A 160 -2.33 -0.99 -7.92
CA LEU A 160 -3.12 -0.67 -9.11
C LEU A 160 -4.25 0.28 -8.74
N TYR A 161 -4.33 1.42 -9.42
CA TYR A 161 -5.30 2.46 -9.11
C TYR A 161 -5.95 3.03 -10.37
N ARG A 162 -7.13 3.62 -10.17
CA ARG A 162 -7.82 4.44 -11.18
C ARG A 162 -7.87 5.88 -10.68
N LEU A 163 -7.72 6.83 -11.60
CA LEU A 163 -7.90 8.25 -11.33
C LEU A 163 -9.28 8.73 -11.78
N ASP A 164 -9.96 9.45 -10.89
CA ASP A 164 -11.20 10.16 -11.19
C ASP A 164 -10.91 11.61 -11.61
N HIS A 165 -9.83 12.20 -11.08
CA HIS A 165 -9.30 13.50 -11.46
C HIS A 165 -7.77 13.45 -11.45
N ARG A 166 -7.14 14.02 -12.48
CA ARG A 166 -5.68 14.14 -12.59
C ARG A 166 -5.29 15.60 -12.51
N GLU A 167 -4.26 15.92 -11.74
CA GLU A 167 -3.71 17.27 -11.74
C GLU A 167 -3.10 17.61 -13.11
N ALA A 168 -3.34 18.83 -13.58
CA ALA A 168 -2.71 19.34 -14.79
C ALA A 168 -1.21 19.54 -14.53
N ALA A 169 -0.37 18.97 -15.40
CA ALA A 169 1.08 19.11 -15.36
C ALA A 169 1.56 20.55 -15.57
#